data_AF-A0ABD5ZKF4-F1
#
_entry.id   AF-A0ABD5ZKF4-F1
#
_cell.length_a   1.000
_cell.length_b   1.000
_cell.length_c   1.000
_cell.angle_alpha   90.00
_cell.angle_beta   90.00
_cell.angle_gamma   90.00
#
_symmetry.space_group_name_H-M   'P 1'
#
loop_
_entity.id
_entity.type
_entity.pdbx_description
1 polymer ?
#
loop_
_entity_poly.entity_id
_entity_poly.type
_entity_poly.pdbx_seq_one_letter_code
_entity_poly.pdbx_strand_id
1 'polypeptide(L)'
;MPTDWRAVLAGAGAALAYLALLALAPGFDAVRLAGVPLVLATGLVAGAAAGLAADRGPGPGAWHGLLAGSLGGAAFAVTLVYVFSANEPYGVFHGLNYVVATSAADFPVVATHGRAVVAGIAGTGWTLIAALGIYAGHAAPRREGGSLIEE
;
A
#
# COMPACT_ATOMS: atom_id res chain seq x y z
N MET A 1 -16.98 -8.02 15.80
CA MET A 1 -15.72 -8.70 16.17
C MET A 1 -14.89 -7.74 17.02
N PRO A 2 -14.36 -8.14 18.19
CA PRO A 2 -13.49 -7.27 18.97
C PRO A 2 -12.20 -6.99 18.18
N THR A 3 -11.83 -5.72 18.06
CA THR A 3 -10.62 -5.30 17.33
C THR A 3 -9.41 -5.49 18.23
N ASP A 4 -8.40 -6.24 17.75
CA ASP A 4 -7.10 -6.34 18.40
C ASP A 4 -6.20 -5.23 17.86
N TRP A 5 -6.08 -4.16 18.63
CA TRP A 5 -5.26 -3.03 18.21
C TRP A 5 -3.78 -3.38 18.07
N ARG A 6 -3.28 -4.41 18.76
CA ARG A 6 -1.87 -4.84 18.60
C ARG A 6 -1.63 -5.40 17.21
N ALA A 7 -2.56 -6.21 16.70
CA ALA A 7 -2.49 -6.75 15.34
C ALA A 7 -2.61 -5.65 14.28
N VAL A 8 -3.53 -4.70 14.47
CA VAL A 8 -3.67 -3.55 13.56
C VAL A 8 -2.40 -2.69 13.56
N LEU A 9 -1.83 -2.40 14.73
CA LEU A 9 -0.59 -1.63 14.86
C LEU A 9 0.61 -2.36 14.25
N ALA A 10 0.71 -3.68 14.39
CA ALA A 10 1.75 -4.47 13.74
C ALA A 10 1.66 -4.37 12.21
N GLY A 11 0.45 -4.54 11.65
CA GLY A 11 0.21 -4.38 10.22
C GLY A 11 0.48 -2.96 9.71
N ALA A 12 -0.01 -1.94 10.43
CA ALA A 12 0.21 -0.54 10.08
C ALA A 12 1.71 -0.19 10.15
N GLY A 13 2.42 -0.62 11.19
CA GLY A 13 3.86 -0.44 11.34
C GLY A 13 4.64 -1.09 10.20
N ALA A 14 4.28 -2.32 9.81
CA ALA A 14 4.89 -3.00 8.67
C ALA A 14 4.63 -2.26 7.34
N ALA A 15 3.41 -1.75 7.13
CA ALA A 15 3.09 -0.92 5.97
C ALA A 15 3.94 0.35 5.92
N LEU A 16 4.06 1.07 7.04
CA LEU A 16 4.85 2.30 7.12
C LEU A 16 6.34 2.04 6.89
N ALA A 17 6.89 0.97 7.49
CA ALA A 17 8.28 0.59 7.27
C ALA A 17 8.54 0.22 5.80
N TYR A 18 7.61 -0.51 5.17
CA TYR A 18 7.71 -0.87 3.77
C TYR A 18 7.62 0.35 2.85
N LEU A 19 6.67 1.26 3.08
CA LEU A 19 6.57 2.52 2.34
C LEU A 19 7.81 3.41 2.53
N ALA A 20 8.34 3.49 3.75
CA ALA A 20 9.57 4.23 4.04
C ALA A 20 10.75 3.64 3.26
N LEU A 21 10.83 2.31 3.15
CA LEU A 21 11.84 1.64 2.32
C LEU A 21 11.67 2.01 0.84
N LEU A 22 10.46 1.98 0.29
CA LEU A 22 10.21 2.39 -1.10
C LEU A 22 10.50 3.88 -1.36
N ALA A 23 10.33 4.74 -0.36
CA ALA A 23 10.57 6.17 -0.47
C ALA A 23 12.05 6.55 -0.34
N LEU A 24 12.80 5.84 0.50
CA LEU A 24 14.15 6.26 0.93
C LEU A 24 15.28 5.37 0.40
N ALA A 25 14.99 4.13 -0.03
CA ALA A 25 16.04 3.26 -0.54
C ALA A 25 16.51 3.73 -1.95
N PRO A 26 17.83 3.73 -2.19
CA PRO A 26 18.39 4.19 -3.46
C PRO A 26 18.00 3.27 -4.62
N GLY A 27 17.83 3.85 -5.81
CA GLY A 27 17.54 3.14 -7.06
C GLY A 27 16.06 2.90 -7.35
N PHE A 28 15.16 3.18 -6.39
CA PHE A 28 13.72 3.07 -6.60
C PHE A 28 13.12 4.20 -7.44
N ASP A 29 13.84 5.31 -7.60
CA ASP A 29 13.52 6.40 -8.51
C ASP A 29 13.54 5.98 -10.00
N ALA A 30 14.38 5.01 -10.34
CA ALA A 30 14.42 4.42 -11.69
C ALA A 30 13.21 3.49 -11.95
N VAL A 31 12.52 3.05 -10.89
CA VAL A 31 11.45 2.06 -10.94
C VAL A 31 10.12 2.79 -11.20
N ARG A 32 9.96 3.28 -12.45
CA ARG A 32 8.83 4.08 -12.97
C ARG A 32 7.46 3.40 -12.78
N LEU A 33 6.91 2.80 -13.83
CA LEU A 33 5.62 2.09 -13.76
C LEU A 33 5.70 0.82 -12.90
N ALA A 34 6.88 0.20 -12.82
CA ALA A 34 7.14 -0.92 -11.93
C ALA A 34 7.02 -0.54 -10.43
N GLY A 35 6.95 0.75 -10.11
CA GLY A 35 6.64 1.25 -8.77
C GLY A 35 5.21 0.95 -8.32
N VAL A 36 4.26 0.83 -9.26
CA VAL A 36 2.85 0.57 -8.96
C VAL A 36 2.65 -0.76 -8.21
N PRO A 37 3.11 -1.92 -8.71
CA PRO A 37 2.95 -3.18 -7.97
C PRO A 37 3.68 -3.16 -6.63
N LEU A 38 4.83 -2.47 -6.54
CA LEU A 38 5.57 -2.33 -5.28
C LEU A 38 4.76 -1.58 -4.24
N VAL A 39 4.16 -0.44 -4.59
CA VAL A 39 3.30 0.33 -3.70
C VAL A 39 2.06 -0.47 -3.30
N LEU A 40 1.44 -1.18 -4.24
CA LEU A 40 0.26 -2.01 -3.93
C LEU A 40 0.60 -3.16 -2.97
N ALA A 41 1.83 -3.70 -3.02
CA ALA A 41 2.29 -4.71 -2.08
C ALA A 41 2.28 -4.23 -0.62
N THR A 42 2.22 -2.92 -0.35
CA THR A 42 1.96 -2.36 0.99
C THR A 42 0.72 -2.98 1.64
N GLY A 43 -0.33 -3.20 0.86
CA GLY A 43 -1.57 -3.82 1.35
C GLY A 43 -1.34 -5.26 1.77
N LEU A 44 -0.58 -6.02 0.96
CA LEU A 44 -0.22 -7.40 1.26
C LEU A 44 0.63 -7.50 2.53
N VAL A 45 1.64 -6.63 2.68
CA VAL A 45 2.51 -6.57 3.87
C VAL A 45 1.69 -6.23 5.11
N ALA A 46 0.85 -5.18 5.04
CA ALA A 46 0.00 -4.76 6.16
C ALA A 46 -0.97 -5.86 6.58
N GLY A 47 -1.66 -6.47 5.61
CA GLY A 47 -2.63 -7.52 5.83
C GLY A 47 -2.00 -8.78 6.40
N ALA A 48 -0.87 -9.25 5.83
CA ALA A 48 -0.18 -10.43 6.32
C ALA A 48 0.31 -10.26 7.76
N ALA A 49 0.96 -9.13 8.07
CA ALA A 49 1.44 -8.85 9.42
C ALA A 49 0.29 -8.73 10.44
N ALA A 50 -0.82 -8.07 10.08
CA ALA A 50 -1.99 -7.98 10.93
C ALA A 50 -2.67 -9.35 11.13
N GLY A 51 -2.81 -10.14 10.07
CA GLY A 51 -3.43 -11.47 10.12
C GLY A 51 -2.63 -12.45 10.99
N LEU A 52 -1.30 -12.48 10.83
CA LEU A 52 -0.41 -13.31 11.66
C LEU A 52 -0.47 -12.87 13.13
N ALA A 53 -0.46 -11.56 13.40
CA ALA A 53 -0.49 -11.05 14.77
C ALA A 53 -1.84 -11.24 15.47
N ALA A 54 -2.94 -11.40 14.72
CA ALA A 54 -4.28 -11.55 15.28
C ALA A 54 -4.58 -12.95 15.82
N ASP A 55 -3.94 -13.99 15.27
CA ASP A 55 -4.02 -15.41 15.68
C ASP A 55 -5.43 -15.91 16.08
N ARG A 56 -6.46 -15.45 15.34
CA ARG A 56 -7.89 -15.72 15.63
C ARG A 56 -8.65 -16.19 14.40
N GLY A 57 -7.94 -16.68 13.39
CA GLY A 57 -8.50 -17.22 12.16
C GLY A 57 -8.89 -16.18 11.10
N PRO A 58 -9.45 -16.63 9.96
CA PRO A 58 -9.53 -15.84 8.72
C PRO A 58 -10.48 -14.63 8.76
N GLY A 59 -11.55 -14.69 9.55
CA GLY A 59 -12.53 -13.61 9.68
C GLY A 59 -11.95 -12.38 10.40
N PRO A 60 -11.45 -12.54 11.65
CA PRO A 60 -10.74 -11.49 12.34
C PRO A 60 -9.51 -10.97 11.58
N GLY A 61 -8.70 -11.88 11.00
CA GLY A 61 -7.53 -11.49 10.20
C GLY A 61 -7.88 -10.60 9.01
N ALA A 62 -8.98 -10.88 8.30
CA ALA A 62 -9.48 -10.02 7.22
C ALA A 62 -9.84 -8.61 7.72
N TRP A 63 -10.50 -8.51 8.88
CA TRP A 63 -10.87 -7.23 9.49
C TRP A 63 -9.66 -6.42 9.95
N HIS A 64 -8.69 -7.04 10.63
CA HIS A 64 -7.46 -6.36 11.04
C HIS A 64 -6.62 -5.97 9.83
N GLY A 65 -6.57 -6.81 8.80
CA GLY A 65 -5.92 -6.53 7.53
C GLY A 65 -6.56 -5.37 6.76
N LEU A 66 -7.89 -5.23 6.78
CA LEU A 66 -8.57 -4.05 6.26
C LEU A 66 -8.12 -2.78 6.97
N LEU A 67 -8.14 -2.78 8.32
CA LEU A 67 -7.79 -1.60 9.11
C LEU A 67 -6.32 -1.22 8.92
N ALA A 68 -5.41 -2.19 8.98
CA ALA A 68 -3.98 -1.98 8.73
C ALA A 68 -3.71 -1.51 7.28
N GLY A 69 -4.33 -2.15 6.30
CA GLY A 69 -4.24 -1.76 4.89
C GLY A 69 -4.83 -0.37 4.64
N SER A 70 -5.90 0.01 5.33
CA SER A 70 -6.48 1.35 5.23
C SER A 70 -5.55 2.41 5.79
N LEU A 71 -4.86 2.14 6.91
CA LEU A 71 -3.84 3.05 7.47
C LEU A 71 -2.62 3.17 6.53
N GLY A 72 -2.14 2.05 5.99
CA GLY A 72 -1.04 2.05 5.01
C GLY A 72 -1.43 2.77 3.72
N GLY A 73 -2.65 2.58 3.23
CA GLY A 73 -3.16 3.25 2.03
C GLY A 73 -3.38 4.75 2.25
N ALA A 74 -3.81 5.16 3.44
CA ALA A 74 -3.89 6.58 3.81
C ALA A 74 -2.48 7.22 3.84
N ALA A 75 -1.49 6.54 4.43
CA ALA A 75 -0.10 7.00 4.41
C ALA A 75 0.41 7.13 2.98
N PHE A 76 0.20 6.12 2.12
CA PHE A 76 0.51 6.18 0.70
C PHE A 76 -0.14 7.40 0.02
N ALA A 77 -1.44 7.60 0.22
CA ALA A 77 -2.19 8.69 -0.42
C ALA A 77 -1.64 10.06 -0.01
N VAL A 78 -1.40 10.26 1.29
CA VAL A 78 -0.80 11.49 1.83
C VAL A 78 0.60 11.70 1.26
N THR A 79 1.45 10.67 1.24
CA THR A 79 2.80 10.76 0.68
C THR A 79 2.76 11.08 -0.81
N LEU A 80 1.91 10.44 -1.60
CA LEU A 80 1.80 10.71 -3.03
C LEU A 80 1.40 12.18 -3.29
N VAL A 81 0.37 12.67 -2.58
CA VAL A 81 -0.09 14.06 -2.70
C VAL A 81 1.00 15.04 -2.27
N TYR A 82 1.72 14.74 -1.18
CA TYR A 82 2.81 15.57 -0.69
C TYR A 82 3.96 15.64 -1.70
N VAL A 83 4.44 14.48 -2.18
CA VAL A 83 5.52 14.39 -3.17
C VAL A 83 5.16 15.14 -4.45
N PHE A 84 3.93 14.98 -4.92
CA PHE A 84 3.45 15.71 -6.10
C PHE A 84 3.39 17.23 -5.86
N SER A 85 2.96 17.65 -4.68
CA SER A 85 2.79 19.08 -4.35
C SER A 85 4.13 19.78 -4.08
N ALA A 86 5.06 19.09 -3.42
CA ALA A 86 6.38 19.61 -3.06
C ALA A 86 7.45 19.36 -4.13
N ASN A 87 7.15 18.54 -5.15
CA ASN A 87 8.07 18.10 -6.20
C ASN A 87 9.35 17.45 -5.67
N GLU A 88 9.22 16.64 -4.62
CA GLU A 88 10.35 16.03 -3.92
C GLU A 88 10.82 14.72 -4.59
N PRO A 89 12.14 14.43 -4.65
CA PRO A 89 12.68 13.24 -5.30
C PRO A 89 12.71 12.00 -4.41
N TYR A 90 11.57 11.60 -3.84
CA TYR A 90 11.50 10.41 -2.97
C TYR A 90 11.21 9.11 -3.73
N GLY A 91 12.26 8.35 -4.04
CA GLY A 91 12.21 6.93 -4.45
C GLY A 91 11.10 6.60 -5.46
N VAL A 92 10.31 5.57 -5.16
CA VAL A 92 9.22 5.11 -6.04
C VAL A 92 8.20 6.23 -6.33
N PHE A 93 7.94 7.12 -5.37
CA PHE A 93 6.97 8.21 -5.54
C PHE A 93 7.46 9.25 -6.55
N HIS A 94 8.77 9.49 -6.62
CA HIS A 94 9.35 10.33 -7.67
C HIS A 94 9.20 9.69 -9.05
N GLY A 95 9.46 8.38 -9.16
CA GLY A 95 9.25 7.64 -10.41
C GLY A 95 7.80 7.70 -10.90
N LEU A 96 6.83 7.60 -9.99
CA LEU A 96 5.41 7.78 -10.29
C LEU A 96 5.06 9.22 -10.69
N ASN A 97 5.59 10.21 -9.97
CA ASN A 97 5.40 11.62 -10.32
C ASN A 97 5.95 11.93 -11.72
N TYR A 98 7.14 11.40 -12.05
CA TYR A 98 7.74 11.54 -13.37
C TYR A 98 6.82 11.00 -14.47
N VAL A 99 6.23 9.82 -14.28
CA VAL A 99 5.28 9.25 -15.26
C VAL A 99 4.06 10.16 -15.45
N VAL A 100 3.48 10.68 -14.37
CA VAL A 100 2.33 11.60 -14.44
C VAL A 100 2.71 12.89 -15.17
N ALA A 101 3.88 13.45 -14.85
CA ALA A 101 4.41 14.65 -15.50
C ALA A 101 4.65 14.46 -17.00
N THR A 102 5.26 13.33 -17.41
CA THR A 102 5.45 13.04 -18.84
C THR A 102 4.14 12.77 -19.56
N SER A 103 3.16 12.17 -18.88
CA SER A 103 1.84 11.88 -19.45
C SER A 103 0.99 13.14 -19.67
N ALA A 104 1.35 14.27 -19.05
CA ALA A 104 0.65 15.55 -19.24
C ALA A 104 0.74 16.08 -20.67
N ALA A 105 1.79 15.72 -21.41
CA ALA A 105 1.94 16.06 -22.82
C ALA A 105 0.99 15.24 -23.72
N ASP A 106 0.70 13.99 -23.33
CA ASP A 106 -0.11 13.06 -24.11
C ASP A 106 -1.61 13.11 -23.76
N PHE A 107 -1.94 13.50 -22.52
CA PHE A 107 -3.31 13.53 -22.01
C PHE A 107 -3.70 14.94 -21.51
N PRO A 108 -4.52 15.70 -22.27
CA PRO A 108 -4.92 17.07 -21.93
C PRO A 108 -5.62 17.20 -20.56
N VAL A 109 -6.28 16.13 -20.10
CA VAL A 109 -6.94 16.08 -18.78
C VAL A 109 -5.92 16.16 -17.64
N VAL A 110 -4.72 15.59 -17.79
CA VAL A 110 -3.65 15.66 -16.79
C VAL A 110 -3.10 17.09 -16.70
N ALA A 111 -2.94 17.75 -17.86
CA ALA A 111 -2.49 19.15 -17.91
C ALA A 111 -3.50 20.14 -17.30
N THR A 112 -4.80 19.89 -17.50
CA THR A 112 -5.87 20.79 -17.03
C THR A 112 -6.38 20.48 -15.62
N HIS A 113 -6.30 19.22 -15.19
CA HIS A 113 -6.87 18.73 -13.93
C HIS A 113 -5.88 17.92 -13.09
N GLY A 114 -4.57 18.22 -13.16
CA GLY A 114 -3.51 17.44 -12.52
C GLY A 114 -3.76 17.13 -11.03
N ARG A 115 -4.29 18.09 -10.26
CA ARG A 115 -4.66 17.87 -8.85
C ARG A 115 -5.76 16.82 -8.68
N ALA A 116 -6.79 16.85 -9.51
CA ALA A 116 -7.89 15.88 -9.46
C ALA A 116 -7.42 14.48 -9.91
N VAL A 117 -6.53 14.42 -10.91
CA VAL A 117 -5.91 13.16 -11.35
C VAL A 117 -5.10 12.54 -10.22
N VAL A 118 -4.24 13.32 -9.54
CA VAL A 118 -3.43 12.84 -8.42
C VAL A 118 -4.31 12.42 -7.24
N ALA A 119 -5.35 13.20 -6.91
CA ALA A 119 -6.31 12.80 -5.88
C ALA A 119 -7.04 11.49 -6.25
N GLY A 120 -7.40 11.31 -7.52
CA GLY A 120 -7.97 10.07 -8.04
C GLY A 120 -7.02 8.88 -7.88
N ILE A 121 -5.76 9.02 -8.31
CA ILE A 121 -4.72 7.98 -8.15
C ILE A 121 -4.51 7.65 -6.67
N ALA A 122 -4.42 8.66 -5.81
CA ALA A 122 -4.27 8.49 -4.37
C ALA A 122 -5.45 7.72 -3.76
N GLY A 123 -6.69 8.09 -4.11
CA GLY A 123 -7.90 7.42 -3.63
C GLY A 123 -8.04 5.99 -4.14
N THR A 124 -7.76 5.75 -5.42
CA THR A 124 -7.79 4.40 -6.01
C THR A 124 -6.69 3.52 -5.41
N GLY A 125 -5.47 4.02 -5.29
CA GLY A 125 -4.36 3.31 -4.67
C GLY A 125 -4.63 2.98 -3.21
N TRP A 126 -5.19 3.92 -2.44
CA TRP A 126 -5.62 3.65 -1.07
C TRP A 126 -6.64 2.50 -1.02
N THR A 127 -7.67 2.56 -1.84
CA THR A 127 -8.74 1.54 -1.88
C THR A 127 -8.17 0.16 -2.23
N LEU A 128 -7.29 0.08 -3.21
CA LEU A 128 -6.63 -1.17 -3.62
C LEU A 128 -5.72 -1.72 -2.53
N ILE A 129 -4.94 -0.87 -1.85
CA ILE A 129 -4.09 -1.27 -0.72
C ILE A 129 -4.96 -1.83 0.43
N ALA A 130 -6.08 -1.20 0.74
CA ALA A 130 -7.01 -1.69 1.76
C ALA A 130 -7.62 -3.05 1.37
N ALA A 131 -8.02 -3.23 0.11
CA ALA A 131 -8.55 -4.49 -0.41
C ALA A 131 -7.50 -5.62 -0.38
N LEU A 132 -6.25 -5.33 -0.74
CA LEU A 132 -5.15 -6.28 -0.62
C LEU A 132 -4.83 -6.62 0.84
N GLY A 133 -5.01 -5.66 1.74
CA GLY A 133 -4.94 -5.85 3.19
C GLY A 133 -5.97 -6.85 3.70
N ILE A 134 -7.23 -6.73 3.26
CA ILE A 134 -8.29 -7.72 3.55
C ILE A 134 -7.85 -9.12 3.10
N TYR A 135 -7.45 -9.23 1.84
CA TYR A 135 -7.08 -10.51 1.23
C TYR A 135 -5.93 -11.20 1.97
N ALA A 136 -4.84 -10.46 2.21
CA ALA A 136 -3.66 -11.01 2.89
C ALA A 136 -3.94 -11.34 4.36
N GLY A 137 -4.70 -10.48 5.06
CA GLY A 137 -5.10 -10.73 6.45
C GLY A 137 -6.02 -11.94 6.59
N HIS A 138 -6.87 -12.19 5.59
CA HIS A 138 -7.70 -13.39 5.55
C HIS A 138 -6.88 -14.67 5.34
N ALA A 139 -5.86 -14.61 4.48
CA ALA A 139 -5.05 -15.78 4.10
C ALA A 139 -3.97 -16.15 5.12
N ALA A 140 -3.40 -15.17 5.83
CA ALA A 140 -2.27 -15.37 6.73
C ALA A 140 -2.49 -16.42 7.84
N PRO A 141 -3.63 -16.43 8.57
CA PRO A 141 -3.87 -17.42 9.64
C PRO A 141 -3.97 -18.88 9.15
N ARG A 142 -4.15 -19.13 7.85
CA ARG A 142 -4.23 -20.49 7.30
C ARG A 142 -2.87 -21.16 7.14
N ARG A 143 -1.77 -20.42 7.20
CA ARG A 143 -0.41 -20.93 6.93
C ARG A 143 0.25 -21.63 8.12
N GLU A 144 -0.25 -21.44 9.34
CA GLU A 144 0.27 -22.14 10.53
C GLU A 144 -0.30 -23.56 10.69
N GLY A 145 -1.40 -23.89 10.00
CA GLY A 145 -2.07 -25.20 10.12
C GLY A 145 -1.83 -26.20 8.98
N GLY A 146 -1.08 -25.84 7.92
CA GLY A 146 -0.90 -26.67 6.73
C GLY A 146 0.54 -27.14 6.56
N SER A 147 0.77 -28.44 6.69
CA SER A 147 1.97 -29.07 6.16
C SER A 147 2.10 -28.70 4.68
N LEU A 148 3.27 -28.20 4.26
CA LEU A 148 3.59 -27.97 2.85
C LEU A 148 3.81 -29.29 2.06
N ILE A 149 3.42 -30.42 2.64
CA ILE A 149 3.47 -31.76 2.06
C ILE A 149 2.11 -32.40 2.36
N GLU A 150 1.31 -32.59 1.32
CA GLU A 150 0.22 -33.58 1.30
C GLU A 150 0.87 -34.91 0.87
N GLU A 151 0.79 -35.95 1.71
CA GLU A 151 1.11 -37.34 1.34
C GLU A 151 -0.03 -37.97 0.54
#